data_AF-A0A9P8CL83-F1
#
_entry.id   AF-A0A9P8CL83-F1
#
_cell.length_a   1.000
_cell.length_b   1.000
_cell.length_c   1.000
_cell.angle_alpha   90.00
_cell.angle_beta   90.00
_cell.angle_gamma   90.00
#
_symmetry.space_group_name_H-M   'P 1'
#
loop_
_entity.id
_entity.type
_entity.pdbx_description
1 polymer ?
#
loop_
_entity_poly.entity_id
_entity_poly.type
_entity_poly.pdbx_seq_one_letter_code
_entity_poly.pdbx_strand_id
1 'polypeptide(L)'
;MPGKAPPKSDKDAKGVSKGKKGGKDADEEMTVVVPPSKKQAQAADGDGDVEMGGEEDKVEEVDPAVQAVTDIKSNFALLDRAVALFDPRFSLRALRSISLIRKRLTPDIIAQAIADSFPATAASAKSAKVLLAAIDRADTPLGKSSGSEMEIDGDAKPATKNGSKKEVKDLIPEVDIFLGILIQVYLFDSKQYAKGARFSEQLTDRIQSLNRRTLDSLSAKVYFYFQLFCEHMAPLPPSPESPIVAVRPILLAALRTAVLRKDIDTQASVIVLLLRNYLLTSHINQADLLVSHTQFPENAVNNQVARFLYYLGRIRAIQLRYTEAHEHLTAATRKAPGSNCALGFSQTATKVLLVVELLMGDIPDRSTFRQATMEEALHPYFLLVQAVRVGDIENFETTLADHADTFRRDGTYSLILRLRQNVIKTGIRMMSLSYSRISLRDICIRLHLGSEESAEYIVAKAIRDGVIEATLDREKGFMKSKEVGDVYATREPGEAFHDRIRACLALHDESVKAMRFPMNQHRLELKNAQEAREREREMAKEIQEGDLDEDDLGGDFEGM
;
A
#
# COMPACT_ATOMS: atom_id res chain seq x y z
N MET A 1 57.22 -53.02 -46.75
CA MET A 1 56.91 -53.39 -48.15
C MET A 1 55.39 -53.45 -48.32
N PRO A 2 54.84 -53.18 -49.52
CA PRO A 2 53.86 -52.10 -49.60
C PRO A 2 52.54 -52.41 -50.34
N GLY A 3 51.57 -51.51 -50.18
CA GLY A 3 50.42 -51.36 -51.08
C GLY A 3 49.30 -50.57 -50.41
N LYS A 4 48.95 -49.34 -50.80
CA LYS A 4 49.55 -48.43 -51.80
C LYS A 4 49.23 -46.99 -51.35
N ALA A 5 50.17 -46.05 -51.47
CA ALA A 5 50.11 -44.70 -50.87
C ALA A 5 49.64 -43.61 -51.89
N PRO A 6 49.57 -42.29 -51.56
CA PRO A 6 48.32 -41.62 -51.17
C PRO A 6 47.69 -40.74 -52.29
N PRO A 7 47.92 -39.41 -52.51
CA PRO A 7 48.71 -38.38 -51.80
C PRO A 7 47.93 -37.10 -51.34
N LYS A 8 48.57 -36.26 -50.49
CA LYS A 8 48.72 -34.77 -50.48
C LYS A 8 47.57 -33.84 -50.92
N SER A 9 47.16 -32.78 -50.19
CA SER A 9 47.88 -31.68 -49.49
C SER A 9 48.33 -30.49 -50.36
N ASP A 10 48.24 -29.30 -49.74
CA ASP A 10 49.01 -28.05 -49.98
C ASP A 10 48.51 -26.95 -50.96
N LYS A 11 48.24 -25.78 -50.33
CA LYS A 11 48.77 -24.42 -50.61
C LYS A 11 48.06 -23.44 -51.56
N ASP A 12 47.62 -22.34 -50.93
CA ASP A 12 48.04 -20.95 -51.19
C ASP A 12 48.31 -20.48 -52.63
N ALA A 13 47.53 -19.49 -53.12
CA ALA A 13 47.91 -18.06 -53.07
C ALA A 13 47.18 -17.15 -54.10
N LYS A 14 46.71 -15.99 -53.62
CA LYS A 14 46.66 -14.63 -54.25
C LYS A 14 46.20 -14.43 -55.72
N GLY A 15 45.31 -13.44 -55.91
CA GLY A 15 45.14 -12.67 -57.18
C GLY A 15 43.67 -12.35 -57.51
N VAL A 16 43.02 -11.28 -57.04
CA VAL A 16 43.17 -9.82 -57.32
C VAL A 16 42.43 -9.32 -58.58
N SER A 17 41.47 -8.39 -58.35
CA SER A 17 40.94 -7.35 -59.28
C SER A 17 39.89 -7.77 -60.34
N LYS A 18 39.01 -6.90 -60.89
CA LYS A 18 38.49 -5.55 -60.50
C LYS A 18 37.31 -5.15 -61.43
N GLY A 19 36.50 -4.19 -60.98
CA GLY A 19 35.88 -3.15 -61.85
C GLY A 19 34.36 -3.28 -62.06
N LYS A 20 33.51 -2.30 -61.67
CA LYS A 20 33.32 -0.90 -62.18
C LYS A 20 32.29 -0.86 -63.33
N LYS A 21 31.40 0.12 -63.49
CA LYS A 21 31.21 1.54 -63.00
C LYS A 21 29.67 1.80 -62.93
N GLY A 22 29.06 2.79 -62.26
CA GLY A 22 29.37 4.23 -62.02
C GLY A 22 28.31 5.10 -62.74
N GLY A 23 27.87 6.32 -62.37
CA GLY A 23 28.10 7.25 -61.23
C GLY A 23 26.76 7.93 -60.83
N LYS A 24 26.65 9.12 -60.22
CA LYS A 24 27.47 10.36 -60.30
C LYS A 24 27.13 11.30 -59.13
N ASP A 25 28.03 12.23 -58.80
CA ASP A 25 28.06 13.07 -57.59
C ASP A 25 27.22 14.37 -57.63
N ALA A 26 26.89 14.91 -56.43
CA ALA A 26 26.80 16.35 -56.11
C ALA A 26 26.75 16.57 -54.58
N ASP A 27 27.55 17.48 -54.04
CA ASP A 27 27.61 17.86 -52.61
C ASP A 27 26.60 18.96 -52.25
N GLU A 28 26.17 19.03 -50.98
CA GLU A 28 26.04 20.29 -50.21
C GLU A 28 25.87 20.02 -48.70
N GLU A 29 26.36 20.95 -47.87
CA GLU A 29 26.48 20.78 -46.41
C GLU A 29 25.15 20.94 -45.65
N MET A 30 24.95 20.14 -44.59
CA MET A 30 24.07 20.54 -43.48
C MET A 30 24.69 20.24 -42.11
N THR A 31 24.84 21.29 -41.33
CA THR A 31 25.44 21.31 -39.98
C THR A 31 24.56 20.60 -38.95
N VAL A 32 25.07 19.54 -38.33
CA VAL A 32 24.40 18.85 -37.21
C VAL A 32 24.73 19.58 -35.90
N VAL A 33 23.78 20.35 -35.37
CA VAL A 33 23.90 20.95 -34.04
C VAL A 33 23.52 19.94 -32.97
N VAL A 34 24.49 19.51 -32.16
CA VAL A 34 24.30 18.58 -31.03
C VAL A 34 24.17 19.36 -29.71
N PRO A 35 23.05 19.27 -28.97
CA PRO A 35 22.95 19.82 -27.62
C PRO A 35 23.72 18.96 -26.59
N PRO A 36 24.51 19.54 -25.67
CA PRO A 36 25.37 18.77 -24.78
C PRO A 36 24.65 18.20 -23.56
N SER A 37 24.97 16.95 -23.23
CA SER A 37 24.54 16.25 -22.01
C SER A 37 25.27 16.76 -20.75
N LYS A 38 24.55 17.27 -19.75
CA LYS A 38 25.11 17.52 -18.41
C LYS A 38 25.23 16.21 -17.60
N LYS A 39 26.44 15.90 -17.14
CA LYS A 39 26.71 14.79 -16.20
C LYS A 39 26.34 15.14 -14.77
N GLN A 40 26.01 14.10 -14.00
CA GLN A 40 25.93 14.15 -12.54
C GLN A 40 27.32 14.11 -11.89
N ALA A 41 27.48 14.83 -10.78
CA ALA A 41 28.45 14.60 -9.71
C ALA A 41 27.75 15.11 -8.42
N GLN A 42 27.31 14.26 -7.49
CA GLN A 42 28.09 13.59 -6.43
C GLN A 42 28.95 14.54 -5.61
N ALA A 43 28.60 14.66 -4.33
CA ALA A 43 29.27 15.47 -3.32
C ALA A 43 30.28 14.65 -2.51
N ALA A 44 31.32 15.31 -2.03
CA ALA A 44 32.22 14.87 -0.96
C ALA A 44 32.83 16.11 -0.28
N ASP A 45 33.17 15.98 1.00
CA ASP A 45 33.46 17.09 1.93
C ASP A 45 34.84 17.75 1.77
N GLY A 46 35.01 18.97 2.30
CA GLY A 46 36.31 19.65 2.36
C GLY A 46 36.25 21.08 2.92
N ASP A 47 36.58 21.21 4.20
CA ASP A 47 36.68 22.40 5.07
C ASP A 47 37.39 23.64 4.46
N GLY A 48 37.03 24.86 4.89
CA GLY A 48 37.56 26.11 4.34
C GLY A 48 36.92 27.40 4.89
N ASP A 49 37.35 27.81 6.08
CA ASP A 49 36.86 28.97 6.85
C ASP A 49 37.27 30.34 6.24
N VAL A 50 36.27 31.21 5.96
CA VAL A 50 36.45 32.66 5.71
C VAL A 50 35.18 33.42 6.15
N GLU A 51 35.25 34.14 7.27
CA GLU A 51 34.26 35.16 7.64
C GLU A 51 34.26 36.33 6.64
N MET A 52 33.08 36.81 6.23
CA MET A 52 32.80 38.25 6.08
C MET A 52 31.29 38.50 6.01
N GLY A 53 30.82 39.50 6.75
CA GLY A 53 29.41 39.70 7.09
C GLY A 53 28.42 39.82 5.93
N GLY A 54 27.30 39.12 6.07
CA GLY A 54 26.05 39.37 5.35
C GLY A 54 25.01 39.94 6.31
N GLU A 55 24.28 40.96 5.87
CA GLU A 55 23.17 41.55 6.63
C GLU A 55 22.04 40.51 6.83
N GLU A 56 21.40 40.54 8.01
CA GLU A 56 20.28 39.66 8.33
C GLU A 56 19.03 40.04 7.53
N ASP A 57 18.85 39.42 6.36
CA ASP A 57 17.54 39.36 5.70
C ASP A 57 16.57 38.60 6.61
N LYS A 58 15.74 39.37 7.34
CA LYS A 58 14.71 38.86 8.23
C LYS A 58 13.67 38.10 7.43
N VAL A 59 13.75 36.77 7.45
CA VAL A 59 12.64 35.91 7.06
C VAL A 59 11.50 36.17 8.04
N GLU A 60 10.44 36.83 7.58
CA GLU A 60 9.23 37.01 8.37
C GLU A 60 8.64 35.65 8.75
N GLU A 61 8.53 35.36 10.05
CA GLU A 61 7.81 34.20 10.55
C GLU A 61 6.30 34.36 10.27
N VAL A 62 5.87 33.96 9.07
CA VAL A 62 4.43 33.90 8.75
C VAL A 62 3.78 32.87 9.67
N ASP A 63 2.88 33.34 10.53
CA ASP A 63 2.21 32.56 11.58
C ASP A 63 1.82 31.14 11.15
N PRO A 64 2.16 30.08 11.93
CA PRO A 64 1.88 28.70 11.56
C PRO A 64 0.36 28.42 11.42
N ALA A 65 -0.48 29.25 12.05
CA ALA A 65 -1.93 29.23 11.89
C ALA A 65 -2.39 29.72 10.50
N VAL A 66 -1.81 30.81 10.00
CA VAL A 66 -2.14 31.39 8.69
C VAL A 66 -1.64 30.47 7.56
N GLN A 67 -0.49 29.83 7.75
CA GLN A 67 -0.02 28.75 6.86
C GLN A 67 -1.00 27.57 6.83
N ALA A 68 -1.51 27.13 7.99
CA ALA A 68 -2.48 26.03 8.03
C ALA A 68 -3.81 26.37 7.33
N VAL A 69 -4.33 27.61 7.47
CA VAL A 69 -5.54 28.05 6.77
C VAL A 69 -5.33 28.16 5.26
N THR A 70 -4.16 28.63 4.81
CA THR A 70 -3.82 28.69 3.38
C THR A 70 -3.60 27.30 2.77
N ASP A 71 -2.96 26.38 3.50
CA ASP A 71 -2.87 24.96 3.13
C ASP A 71 -4.27 24.32 2.96
N ILE A 72 -5.18 24.56 3.91
CA ILE A 72 -6.57 24.06 3.83
C ILE A 72 -7.30 24.64 2.60
N LYS A 73 -7.18 25.95 2.33
CA LYS A 73 -7.75 26.59 1.12
C LYS A 73 -7.15 26.03 -0.17
N SER A 74 -5.86 25.69 -0.18
CA SER A 74 -5.24 25.01 -1.33
C SER A 74 -5.82 23.60 -1.57
N ASN A 75 -6.16 22.87 -0.50
CA ASN A 75 -6.81 21.57 -0.61
C ASN A 75 -8.25 21.69 -1.14
N PHE A 76 -8.99 22.74 -0.78
CA PHE A 76 -10.32 23.00 -1.37
C PHE A 76 -10.21 23.23 -2.89
N ALA A 77 -9.24 24.01 -3.35
CA ALA A 77 -8.99 24.18 -4.80
C ALA A 77 -8.61 22.87 -5.51
N LEU A 78 -7.95 21.92 -4.81
CA LEU A 78 -7.70 20.57 -5.33
C LEU A 78 -8.97 19.70 -5.35
N LEU A 79 -9.89 19.86 -4.41
CA LEU A 79 -11.17 19.16 -4.39
C LEU A 79 -12.13 19.70 -5.47
N ASP A 80 -12.22 21.01 -5.66
CA ASP A 80 -12.95 21.63 -6.79
C ASP A 80 -12.46 21.06 -8.13
N ARG A 81 -11.14 20.96 -8.32
CA ARG A 81 -10.53 20.32 -9.51
C ARG A 81 -10.79 18.82 -9.59
N ALA A 82 -10.79 18.10 -8.46
CA ALA A 82 -11.11 16.67 -8.42
C ALA A 82 -12.54 16.39 -8.90
N VAL A 83 -13.48 17.28 -8.57
CA VAL A 83 -14.89 17.17 -8.98
C VAL A 83 -15.08 17.60 -10.43
N ALA A 84 -14.45 18.68 -10.87
CA ALA A 84 -14.50 19.12 -12.27
C ALA A 84 -13.89 18.09 -13.25
N LEU A 85 -12.78 17.43 -12.86
CA LEU A 85 -12.07 16.45 -13.69
C LEU A 85 -12.49 14.98 -13.42
N PHE A 86 -13.34 14.74 -12.41
CA PHE A 86 -13.69 13.41 -11.91
C PHE A 86 -12.49 12.47 -11.58
N ASP A 87 -11.33 13.04 -11.24
CA ASP A 87 -10.09 12.29 -10.99
C ASP A 87 -9.80 12.15 -9.47
N PRO A 88 -9.85 10.92 -8.90
CA PRO A 88 -9.57 10.67 -7.49
C PRO A 88 -8.10 10.89 -7.10
N ARG A 89 -7.18 11.11 -8.04
CA ARG A 89 -5.78 11.46 -7.73
C ARG A 89 -5.67 12.77 -6.96
N PHE A 90 -6.52 13.75 -7.26
CA PHE A 90 -6.51 15.05 -6.57
C PHE A 90 -7.07 14.96 -5.14
N SER A 91 -8.15 14.19 -4.91
CA SER A 91 -8.62 13.91 -3.56
C SER A 91 -7.60 13.10 -2.74
N LEU A 92 -6.94 12.11 -3.35
CA LEU A 92 -5.84 11.37 -2.71
C LEU A 92 -4.63 12.25 -2.37
N ARG A 93 -4.35 13.32 -3.14
CA ARG A 93 -3.33 14.31 -2.80
C ARG A 93 -3.73 15.16 -1.60
N ALA A 94 -4.96 15.67 -1.57
CA ALA A 94 -5.51 16.39 -0.41
C ALA A 94 -5.56 15.51 0.86
N LEU A 95 -5.82 14.20 0.72
CA LEU A 95 -5.77 13.26 1.84
C LEU A 95 -4.34 12.98 2.37
N ARG A 96 -3.29 13.28 1.60
CA ARG A 96 -1.88 13.16 2.05
C ARG A 96 -1.41 14.40 2.81
N SER A 97 -1.84 15.60 2.41
CA SER A 97 -1.49 16.85 3.12
C SER A 97 -2.03 16.87 4.56
N ILE A 98 -3.11 16.12 4.86
CA ILE A 98 -3.62 15.91 6.23
C ILE A 98 -2.51 15.51 7.22
N SER A 99 -1.53 14.69 6.84
CA SER A 99 -0.46 14.29 7.79
C SER A 99 0.52 15.42 8.15
N LEU A 100 0.63 16.44 7.31
CA LEU A 100 1.40 17.66 7.59
C LEU A 100 0.55 18.61 8.46
N ILE A 101 -0.70 18.83 8.04
CA ILE A 101 -1.69 19.69 8.71
C ILE A 101 -1.95 19.20 10.14
N ARG A 102 -2.00 17.88 10.38
CA ARG A 102 -2.23 17.27 11.71
C ARG A 102 -1.32 17.82 12.81
N LYS A 103 -0.06 18.16 12.50
CA LYS A 103 0.89 18.74 13.49
C LYS A 103 0.59 20.20 13.85
N ARG A 104 -0.30 20.87 13.10
CA ARG A 104 -0.62 22.30 13.16
C ARG A 104 -2.09 22.59 13.46
N LEU A 105 -2.93 21.56 13.67
CA LEU A 105 -4.36 21.71 13.95
C LEU A 105 -4.61 22.19 15.39
N THR A 106 -5.14 23.41 15.55
CA THR A 106 -5.81 23.86 16.78
C THR A 106 -7.32 23.98 16.52
N PRO A 107 -8.18 23.84 17.56
CA PRO A 107 -9.64 23.97 17.38
C PRO A 107 -10.04 25.35 16.83
N ASP A 108 -9.28 26.40 17.16
CA ASP A 108 -9.42 27.76 16.66
C ASP A 108 -9.23 27.85 15.13
N ILE A 109 -8.20 27.19 14.59
CA ILE A 109 -7.94 27.13 13.14
C ILE A 109 -9.04 26.35 12.41
N ILE A 110 -9.54 25.26 13.00
CA ILE A 110 -10.65 24.49 12.42
C ILE A 110 -11.94 25.33 12.41
N ALA A 111 -12.24 26.03 13.52
CA ALA A 111 -13.39 26.92 13.60
C ALA A 111 -13.30 28.10 12.62
N GLN A 112 -12.12 28.72 12.46
CA GLN A 112 -11.88 29.75 11.45
C GLN A 112 -12.00 29.19 10.02
N ALA A 113 -11.46 28.01 9.72
CA ALA A 113 -11.60 27.38 8.40
C ALA A 113 -13.05 27.00 8.07
N ILE A 114 -13.84 26.60 9.06
CA ILE A 114 -15.29 26.38 8.95
C ILE A 114 -15.99 27.73 8.68
N ALA A 115 -15.72 28.77 9.47
CA ALA A 115 -16.33 30.09 9.30
C ALA A 115 -15.98 30.78 7.96
N ASP A 116 -14.75 30.60 7.46
CA ASP A 116 -14.29 31.12 6.17
C ASP A 116 -14.80 30.30 4.97
N SER A 117 -15.06 29.00 5.13
CA SER A 117 -15.52 28.15 4.03
C SER A 117 -17.03 28.20 3.85
N PHE A 118 -17.82 28.05 4.92
CA PHE A 118 -19.27 27.94 4.81
C PHE A 118 -19.96 29.31 4.65
N PRO A 119 -20.55 29.65 3.49
CA PRO A 119 -21.53 30.73 3.43
C PRO A 119 -22.75 30.36 4.28
N ALA A 120 -23.48 31.40 4.72
CA ALA A 120 -24.64 31.29 5.62
C ALA A 120 -25.91 30.70 4.97
N THR A 121 -25.75 29.64 4.17
CA THR A 121 -26.83 28.89 3.51
C THR A 121 -27.38 27.81 4.46
N ALA A 122 -28.69 27.57 4.45
CA ALA A 122 -29.36 26.75 5.48
C ALA A 122 -28.97 25.26 5.51
N ALA A 123 -28.39 24.72 4.42
CA ALA A 123 -27.93 23.34 4.34
C ALA A 123 -26.51 23.17 4.90
N SER A 124 -25.56 24.02 4.47
CA SER A 124 -24.21 24.11 5.03
C SER A 124 -24.22 24.48 6.50
N ALA A 125 -25.12 25.38 6.92
CA ALA A 125 -25.24 25.76 8.33
C ALA A 125 -25.68 24.61 9.25
N LYS A 126 -26.32 23.54 8.72
CA LYS A 126 -26.66 22.36 9.52
C LYS A 126 -25.48 21.41 9.68
N SER A 127 -24.73 21.12 8.62
CA SER A 127 -23.49 20.33 8.76
C SER A 127 -22.44 21.10 9.55
N ALA A 128 -22.22 22.38 9.26
CA ALA A 128 -21.36 23.25 10.08
C ALA A 128 -21.76 23.27 11.56
N LYS A 129 -23.06 23.30 11.91
CA LYS A 129 -23.48 23.17 13.32
C LYS A 129 -23.18 21.81 13.94
N VAL A 130 -23.27 20.71 13.18
CA VAL A 130 -22.85 19.37 13.66
C VAL A 130 -21.32 19.29 13.81
N LEU A 131 -20.56 19.87 12.89
CA LEU A 131 -19.10 19.99 12.93
C LEU A 131 -18.63 20.84 14.13
N LEU A 132 -19.27 22.00 14.36
CA LEU A 132 -18.97 22.92 15.46
C LEU A 132 -19.41 22.37 16.83
N ALA A 133 -20.54 21.65 16.89
CA ALA A 133 -20.97 20.93 18.09
C ALA A 133 -20.01 19.78 18.45
N ALA A 134 -19.32 19.19 17.48
CA ALA A 134 -18.28 18.18 17.72
C ALA A 134 -16.95 18.77 18.24
N ILE A 135 -16.74 20.09 18.13
CA ILE A 135 -15.53 20.81 18.60
C ILE A 135 -15.78 21.53 19.95
N ASP A 136 -16.97 21.40 20.55
CA ASP A 136 -17.41 22.16 21.74
C ASP A 136 -17.34 23.69 21.57
N ARG A 137 -17.44 24.22 20.33
CA ARG A 137 -17.55 25.66 20.03
C ARG A 137 -18.73 25.95 19.11
N ALA A 138 -19.93 25.93 19.70
CA ALA A 138 -21.19 26.22 19.00
C ALA A 138 -21.28 27.65 18.44
N ASP A 139 -20.52 28.59 19.02
CA ASP A 139 -20.74 30.04 18.86
C ASP A 139 -19.63 30.76 18.07
N THR A 140 -19.06 30.09 17.06
CA THR A 140 -18.24 30.80 16.05
C THR A 140 -19.15 31.15 14.86
N PRO A 141 -19.34 32.44 14.51
CA PRO A 141 -20.26 32.83 13.44
C PRO A 141 -19.76 32.32 12.09
N LEU A 142 -20.68 31.76 11.29
CA LEU A 142 -20.40 31.41 9.89
C LEU A 142 -20.33 32.68 9.03
N GLY A 143 -19.28 32.77 8.23
CA GLY A 143 -18.96 33.96 7.43
C GLY A 143 -18.39 35.10 8.29
N LYS A 144 -17.45 35.84 7.71
CA LYS A 144 -17.10 37.17 8.24
C LYS A 144 -18.33 38.08 8.18
N SER A 145 -18.98 38.30 9.30
CA SER A 145 -19.72 39.53 9.51
C SER A 145 -18.69 40.67 9.47
N SER A 146 -18.67 41.42 8.37
CA SER A 146 -17.85 42.63 8.25
C SER A 146 -18.34 43.64 9.29
N GLY A 147 -17.61 43.75 10.39
CA GLY A 147 -17.88 44.66 11.50
C GLY A 147 -16.79 44.47 12.56
N SER A 148 -16.12 45.50 13.07
CA SER A 148 -16.36 46.94 12.90
C SER A 148 -15.04 47.69 13.09
N GLU A 149 -14.43 48.17 12.00
CA GLU A 149 -13.34 49.16 12.05
C GLU A 149 -13.73 50.40 11.24
N MET A 150 -14.27 51.38 11.96
CA MET A 150 -14.40 52.81 11.64
C MET A 150 -14.78 53.19 10.20
N GLU A 151 -16.09 53.36 9.96
CA GLU A 151 -16.55 54.31 8.94
C GLU A 151 -16.28 55.75 9.42
N ILE A 152 -15.50 56.51 8.65
CA ILE A 152 -15.48 57.97 8.68
C ILE A 152 -16.03 58.44 7.34
N ASP A 153 -17.01 59.33 7.41
CA ASP A 153 -17.86 59.76 6.30
C ASP A 153 -17.08 60.52 5.20
N GLY A 154 -17.51 60.36 3.95
CA GLY A 154 -16.81 60.88 2.76
C GLY A 154 -17.69 60.87 1.50
N ASP A 155 -18.53 61.90 1.37
CA ASP A 155 -19.66 62.01 0.42
C ASP A 155 -19.27 62.05 -1.08
N ALA A 156 -19.87 61.17 -1.90
CA ALA A 156 -20.07 61.37 -3.35
C ALA A 156 -21.14 60.42 -3.94
N LYS A 157 -22.26 60.99 -4.43
CA LYS A 157 -23.30 60.31 -5.24
C LYS A 157 -22.93 60.29 -6.75
N PRO A 158 -23.75 59.70 -7.65
CA PRO A 158 -24.11 58.27 -7.74
C PRO A 158 -23.91 57.72 -9.18
N ALA A 159 -23.43 56.49 -9.35
CA ALA A 159 -23.33 55.84 -10.67
C ALA A 159 -24.11 54.52 -10.75
N THR A 160 -25.22 54.57 -11.48
CA THR A 160 -25.90 53.47 -12.22
C THR A 160 -25.76 52.02 -11.75
N LYS A 161 -26.91 51.46 -11.35
CA LYS A 161 -27.16 50.01 -11.29
C LYS A 161 -26.69 49.30 -12.57
N ASN A 162 -25.87 48.25 -12.42
CA ASN A 162 -26.08 46.98 -13.09
C ASN A 162 -25.52 45.86 -12.22
N GLY A 163 -26.42 45.07 -11.64
CA GLY A 163 -26.07 44.07 -10.63
C GLY A 163 -25.82 42.70 -11.26
N SER A 164 -24.58 42.40 -11.61
CA SER A 164 -24.12 41.01 -11.70
C SER A 164 -24.11 40.43 -10.28
N LYS A 165 -25.13 39.62 -9.95
CA LYS A 165 -25.19 38.90 -8.68
C LYS A 165 -23.90 38.09 -8.53
N LYS A 166 -23.16 38.29 -7.43
CA LYS A 166 -22.16 37.30 -7.01
C LYS A 166 -22.91 35.98 -6.83
N GLU A 167 -22.67 35.02 -7.71
CA GLU A 167 -23.20 33.68 -7.53
C GLU A 167 -22.68 33.14 -6.20
N VAL A 168 -23.62 32.76 -5.34
CA VAL A 168 -23.29 32.03 -4.12
C VAL A 168 -22.85 30.66 -4.60
N LYS A 169 -21.53 30.47 -4.74
CA LYS A 169 -20.92 29.21 -5.14
C LYS A 169 -21.25 28.18 -4.06
N ASP A 170 -22.32 27.42 -4.27
CA ASP A 170 -22.80 26.42 -3.32
C ASP A 170 -21.66 25.45 -3.03
N LEU A 171 -21.30 25.32 -1.75
CA LEU A 171 -20.16 24.50 -1.36
C LEU A 171 -20.38 23.05 -1.79
N ILE A 172 -19.35 22.52 -2.42
CA ILE A 172 -19.29 21.13 -2.85
C ILE A 172 -19.31 20.23 -1.59
N PRO A 173 -20.22 19.24 -1.46
CA PRO A 173 -20.30 18.33 -0.29
C PRO A 173 -19.01 17.59 0.05
N GLU A 174 -18.13 17.44 -0.93
CA GLU A 174 -16.76 16.95 -0.84
C GLU A 174 -15.91 17.75 0.18
N VAL A 175 -16.13 19.07 0.28
CA VAL A 175 -15.48 19.98 1.25
C VAL A 175 -15.99 19.73 2.67
N ASP A 176 -17.31 19.54 2.84
CA ASP A 176 -17.97 19.23 4.11
C ASP A 176 -17.41 17.91 4.70
N ILE A 177 -17.30 16.87 3.86
CA ILE A 177 -16.74 15.58 4.27
C ILE A 177 -15.23 15.65 4.53
N PHE A 178 -14.47 16.44 3.78
CA PHE A 178 -13.03 16.66 4.06
C PHE A 178 -12.81 17.37 5.41
N LEU A 179 -13.62 18.40 5.73
CA LEU A 179 -13.64 19.04 7.05
C LEU A 179 -14.04 18.05 8.15
N GLY A 180 -15.03 17.19 7.89
CA GLY A 180 -15.40 16.10 8.79
C GLY A 180 -14.23 15.15 9.09
N ILE A 181 -13.43 14.78 8.09
CA ILE A 181 -12.21 13.96 8.27
C ILE A 181 -11.16 14.70 9.13
N LEU A 182 -10.97 16.01 8.94
CA LEU A 182 -10.04 16.79 9.78
C LEU A 182 -10.48 16.80 11.26
N ILE A 183 -11.79 16.90 11.53
CA ILE A 183 -12.34 16.81 12.88
C ILE A 183 -12.19 15.39 13.45
N GLN A 184 -12.38 14.34 12.65
CA GLN A 184 -12.07 12.97 13.07
C GLN A 184 -10.60 12.81 13.49
N VAL A 185 -9.66 13.39 12.72
CA VAL A 185 -8.23 13.37 13.09
C VAL A 185 -7.98 14.14 14.40
N TYR A 186 -8.56 15.33 14.56
CA TYR A 186 -8.43 16.13 15.78
C TYR A 186 -9.02 15.45 17.03
N LEU A 187 -10.21 14.86 16.93
CA LEU A 187 -10.86 14.14 18.03
C LEU A 187 -10.08 12.89 18.44
N PHE A 188 -9.39 12.25 17.49
CA PHE A 188 -8.49 11.14 17.76
C PHE A 188 -7.25 11.60 18.54
N ASP A 189 -6.61 12.69 18.12
CA ASP A 189 -5.45 13.27 18.83
C ASP A 189 -5.82 13.81 20.23
N SER A 190 -7.02 14.39 20.37
CA SER A 190 -7.62 14.82 21.64
C SER A 190 -8.11 13.65 22.52
N LYS A 191 -7.99 12.40 22.05
CA LYS A 191 -8.43 11.15 22.73
C LYS A 191 -9.91 11.11 23.13
N GLN A 192 -10.78 11.91 22.50
CA GLN A 192 -12.21 11.98 22.83
C GLN A 192 -13.04 10.95 22.03
N TYR A 193 -12.74 9.66 22.20
CA TYR A 193 -13.27 8.59 21.35
C TYR A 193 -14.80 8.48 21.35
N ALA A 194 -15.47 8.74 22.48
CA ALA A 194 -16.93 8.66 22.59
C ALA A 194 -17.68 9.75 21.78
N LYS A 195 -17.12 10.98 21.69
CA LYS A 195 -17.65 12.04 20.81
C LYS A 195 -17.35 11.71 19.35
N GLY A 196 -16.11 11.26 19.07
CA GLY A 196 -15.68 10.84 17.73
C GLY A 196 -16.53 9.72 17.12
N ALA A 197 -16.95 8.73 17.92
CA ALA A 197 -17.83 7.65 17.46
C ALA A 197 -19.21 8.17 17.02
N ARG A 198 -19.90 8.95 17.88
CA ARG A 198 -21.22 9.55 17.56
C ARG A 198 -21.16 10.49 16.35
N PHE A 199 -20.12 11.31 16.26
CA PHE A 199 -19.89 12.18 15.11
C PHE A 199 -19.66 11.38 13.82
N SER A 200 -18.93 10.26 13.89
CA SER A 200 -18.66 9.40 12.75
C SER A 200 -19.88 8.61 12.26
N GLU A 201 -20.79 8.25 13.16
CA GLU A 201 -22.11 7.67 12.83
C GLU A 201 -22.95 8.68 12.02
N GLN A 202 -23.08 9.91 12.53
CA GLN A 202 -23.78 11.01 11.83
C GLN A 202 -23.15 11.34 10.46
N LEU A 203 -21.81 11.34 10.36
CA LEU A 203 -21.10 11.53 9.10
C LEU A 203 -21.34 10.38 8.11
N THR A 204 -21.49 9.15 8.62
CA THR A 204 -21.79 7.96 7.81
C THR A 204 -23.20 8.00 7.23
N ASP A 205 -24.21 8.40 8.02
CA ASP A 205 -25.57 8.62 7.53
C ASP A 205 -25.62 9.75 6.48
N ARG A 206 -24.84 10.81 6.72
CA ARG A 206 -24.71 11.93 5.77
C ARG A 206 -24.13 11.48 4.43
N ILE A 207 -23.08 10.65 4.43
CA ILE A 207 -22.51 10.04 3.22
C ILE A 207 -23.54 9.18 2.47
N GLN A 208 -24.29 8.34 3.19
CA GLN A 208 -25.36 7.51 2.61
C GLN A 208 -26.50 8.34 1.98
N SER A 209 -26.72 9.58 2.45
CA SER A 209 -27.67 10.51 1.85
C SER A 209 -27.15 11.19 0.57
N LEU A 210 -25.83 11.46 0.48
CA LEU A 210 -25.25 12.34 -0.53
C LEU A 210 -24.91 11.66 -1.86
N ASN A 211 -24.67 10.34 -1.87
CA ASN A 211 -24.71 9.48 -3.06
C ASN A 211 -23.99 9.97 -4.35
N ARG A 212 -22.82 10.62 -4.20
CA ARG A 212 -21.95 11.04 -5.31
C ARG A 212 -20.69 10.18 -5.39
N ARG A 213 -20.31 9.75 -6.60
CA ARG A 213 -19.13 8.91 -6.88
C ARG A 213 -17.78 9.60 -6.57
N THR A 214 -17.75 10.92 -6.60
CA THR A 214 -16.60 11.74 -6.18
C THR A 214 -16.28 11.58 -4.68
N LEU A 215 -17.26 11.18 -3.86
CA LEU A 215 -17.10 10.96 -2.42
C LEU A 215 -16.51 9.60 -2.07
N ASP A 216 -16.40 8.65 -3.00
CA ASP A 216 -15.99 7.26 -2.75
C ASP A 216 -14.63 7.19 -2.03
N SER A 217 -13.63 7.92 -2.56
CA SER A 217 -12.27 8.03 -1.99
C SER A 217 -12.21 8.68 -0.59
N LEU A 218 -13.14 9.60 -0.28
CA LEU A 218 -13.26 10.25 1.02
C LEU A 218 -14.03 9.36 2.02
N SER A 219 -15.09 8.70 1.55
CA SER A 219 -15.92 7.78 2.32
C SER A 219 -15.10 6.59 2.84
N ALA A 220 -14.20 6.06 2.01
CA ALA A 220 -13.22 5.05 2.40
C ALA A 220 -12.35 5.46 3.60
N LYS A 221 -12.06 6.77 3.76
CA LYS A 221 -11.34 7.32 4.92
C LYS A 221 -12.24 7.51 6.13
N VAL A 222 -13.46 7.99 5.94
CA VAL A 222 -14.44 8.14 7.04
C VAL A 222 -14.72 6.79 7.69
N TYR A 223 -14.94 5.72 6.92
CA TYR A 223 -15.10 4.36 7.45
C TYR A 223 -13.85 3.85 8.19
N PHE A 224 -12.64 4.22 7.73
CA PHE A 224 -11.40 3.87 8.41
C PHE A 224 -11.27 4.55 9.78
N TYR A 225 -11.57 5.86 9.87
CA TYR A 225 -11.55 6.58 11.14
C TYR A 225 -12.69 6.14 12.07
N PHE A 226 -13.87 5.83 11.54
CA PHE A 226 -14.99 5.28 12.33
C PHE A 226 -14.62 3.97 13.01
N GLN A 227 -14.09 2.99 12.26
CA GLN A 227 -13.60 1.73 12.82
C GLN A 227 -12.47 1.98 13.85
N LEU A 228 -11.57 2.94 13.60
CA LEU A 228 -10.49 3.29 14.54
C LEU A 228 -11.04 3.87 15.86
N PHE A 229 -12.04 4.75 15.84
CA PHE A 229 -12.69 5.22 17.07
C PHE A 229 -13.30 4.08 17.87
N CYS A 230 -13.98 3.15 17.20
CA CYS A 230 -14.59 1.99 17.85
C CYS A 230 -13.57 0.97 18.36
N GLU A 231 -12.33 0.95 17.83
CA GLU A 231 -11.23 0.14 18.37
C GLU A 231 -10.63 0.72 19.67
N HIS A 232 -10.66 2.04 19.84
CA HIS A 232 -10.15 2.72 21.04
C HIS A 232 -11.21 3.01 22.11
N MET A 233 -12.49 2.81 21.78
CA MET A 233 -13.60 2.91 22.74
C MET A 233 -13.69 1.65 23.61
N ALA A 234 -13.82 1.82 24.92
CA ALA A 234 -14.01 0.70 25.84
C ALA A 234 -15.40 0.03 25.66
N PRO A 235 -15.52 -1.30 25.83
CA PRO A 235 -14.47 -2.25 26.22
C PRO A 235 -13.56 -2.67 25.06
N LEU A 236 -12.28 -2.92 25.37
CA LEU A 236 -11.27 -3.27 24.37
C LEU A 236 -11.51 -4.67 23.77
N PRO A 237 -11.18 -4.89 22.47
CA PRO A 237 -11.09 -6.24 21.93
C PRO A 237 -10.08 -7.07 22.75
N PRO A 238 -10.39 -8.33 23.11
CA PRO A 238 -11.22 -9.25 22.34
C PRO A 238 -12.66 -9.47 22.86
N SER A 239 -13.22 -8.59 23.71
CA SER A 239 -14.55 -8.84 24.31
C SER A 239 -15.69 -8.80 23.27
N PRO A 240 -16.73 -9.66 23.42
CA PRO A 240 -17.89 -9.68 22.51
C PRO A 240 -18.81 -8.45 22.68
N GLU A 241 -18.68 -7.72 23.78
CA GLU A 241 -19.44 -6.49 24.09
C GLU A 241 -18.78 -5.22 23.51
N SER A 242 -17.70 -5.36 22.74
CA SER A 242 -17.01 -4.21 22.14
C SER A 242 -17.89 -3.51 21.08
N PRO A 243 -17.90 -2.15 21.02
CA PRO A 243 -18.70 -1.38 20.06
C PRO A 243 -18.33 -1.69 18.59
N ILE A 244 -17.16 -2.30 18.38
CA ILE A 244 -16.71 -2.98 17.17
C ILE A 244 -17.80 -3.90 16.56
N VAL A 245 -18.61 -4.59 17.37
CA VAL A 245 -19.69 -5.44 16.85
C VAL A 245 -20.86 -4.62 16.29
N ALA A 246 -21.23 -3.50 16.93
CA ALA A 246 -22.30 -2.60 16.50
C ALA A 246 -21.99 -1.88 15.17
N VAL A 247 -20.71 -1.76 14.80
CA VAL A 247 -20.26 -1.20 13.51
C VAL A 247 -20.52 -2.16 12.33
N ARG A 248 -20.63 -3.47 12.56
CA ARG A 248 -20.73 -4.48 11.48
C ARG A 248 -21.95 -4.29 10.57
N PRO A 249 -23.19 -4.06 11.06
CA PRO A 249 -24.35 -3.87 10.18
C PRO A 249 -24.20 -2.64 9.29
N ILE A 250 -23.61 -1.55 9.80
CA ILE A 250 -23.34 -0.32 9.05
C ILE A 250 -22.32 -0.59 7.94
N LEU A 251 -21.20 -1.27 8.26
CA LEU A 251 -20.20 -1.65 7.26
C LEU A 251 -20.73 -2.66 6.23
N LEU A 252 -21.56 -3.62 6.62
CA LEU A 252 -22.18 -4.58 5.69
C LEU A 252 -23.22 -3.92 4.78
N ALA A 253 -23.99 -2.96 5.29
CA ALA A 253 -24.88 -2.14 4.49
C ALA A 253 -24.10 -1.28 3.47
N ALA A 254 -23.01 -0.65 3.91
CA ALA A 254 -22.09 0.10 3.05
C ALA A 254 -21.40 -0.78 2.00
N LEU A 255 -20.97 -2.00 2.36
CA LEU A 255 -20.41 -2.96 1.41
C LEU A 255 -21.44 -3.34 0.32
N ARG A 256 -22.68 -3.61 0.72
CA ARG A 256 -23.76 -3.93 -0.21
C ARG A 256 -24.05 -2.78 -1.17
N THR A 257 -24.08 -1.53 -0.71
CA THR A 257 -24.29 -0.38 -1.59
C THR A 257 -23.09 -0.11 -2.49
N ALA A 258 -21.85 -0.26 -1.99
CA ALA A 258 -20.63 -0.14 -2.78
C ALA A 258 -20.56 -1.16 -3.93
N VAL A 259 -20.83 -2.44 -3.65
CA VAL A 259 -20.85 -3.52 -4.66
C VAL A 259 -21.92 -3.25 -5.73
N LEU A 260 -23.12 -2.82 -5.34
CA LEU A 260 -24.18 -2.46 -6.29
C LEU A 260 -23.81 -1.27 -7.18
N ARG A 261 -23.03 -0.31 -6.65
CA ARG A 261 -22.55 0.88 -7.38
C ARG A 261 -21.26 0.64 -8.17
N LYS A 262 -20.61 -0.51 -7.98
CA LYS A 262 -19.25 -0.80 -8.48
C LYS A 262 -18.20 0.23 -8.02
N ASP A 263 -18.34 0.71 -6.78
CA ASP A 263 -17.31 1.52 -6.12
C ASP A 263 -16.21 0.59 -5.59
N ILE A 264 -15.05 0.68 -6.22
CA ILE A 264 -13.86 -0.14 -5.96
C ILE A 264 -13.16 0.29 -4.67
N ASP A 265 -13.11 1.59 -4.37
CA ASP A 265 -12.30 2.14 -3.27
C ASP A 265 -13.00 1.94 -1.93
N THR A 266 -14.31 2.17 -1.83
CA THR A 266 -15.03 1.82 -0.60
C THR A 266 -15.20 0.31 -0.44
N GLN A 267 -15.49 -0.46 -1.51
CA GLN A 267 -15.57 -1.92 -1.43
C GLN A 267 -14.27 -2.52 -0.87
N ALA A 268 -13.12 -2.20 -1.47
CA ALA A 268 -11.83 -2.70 -1.00
C ALA A 268 -11.52 -2.28 0.44
N SER A 269 -11.82 -1.02 0.79
CA SER A 269 -11.57 -0.49 2.13
C SER A 269 -12.45 -1.13 3.20
N VAL A 270 -13.76 -1.27 2.93
CA VAL A 270 -14.74 -1.86 3.86
C VAL A 270 -14.49 -3.35 4.06
N ILE A 271 -14.12 -4.12 3.03
CA ILE A 271 -13.69 -5.52 3.19
C ILE A 271 -12.50 -5.62 4.15
N VAL A 272 -11.46 -4.79 3.95
CA VAL A 272 -10.26 -4.78 4.82
C VAL A 272 -10.62 -4.43 6.28
N LEU A 273 -11.55 -3.48 6.50
CA LEU A 273 -12.02 -3.09 7.83
C LEU A 273 -12.85 -4.21 8.49
N LEU A 274 -13.73 -4.88 7.74
CA LEU A 274 -14.49 -6.04 8.23
C LEU A 274 -13.57 -7.21 8.62
N LEU A 275 -12.57 -7.55 7.80
CA LEU A 275 -11.61 -8.60 8.15
C LEU A 275 -10.80 -8.25 9.42
N ARG A 276 -10.42 -6.99 9.60
CA ARG A 276 -9.79 -6.51 10.83
C ARG A 276 -10.71 -6.67 12.05
N ASN A 277 -11.98 -6.29 11.91
CA ASN A 277 -13.03 -6.39 12.94
C ASN A 277 -13.26 -7.86 13.38
N TYR A 278 -13.34 -8.80 12.44
CA TYR A 278 -13.46 -10.22 12.75
C TYR A 278 -12.20 -10.81 13.41
N LEU A 279 -11.00 -10.39 12.99
CA LEU A 279 -9.75 -10.83 13.61
C LEU A 279 -9.56 -10.29 15.04
N LEU A 280 -9.91 -9.02 15.31
CA LEU A 280 -9.83 -8.45 16.66
C LEU A 280 -10.79 -9.10 17.66
N THR A 281 -11.92 -9.61 17.17
CA THR A 281 -12.93 -10.31 17.97
C THR A 281 -12.81 -11.84 17.89
N SER A 282 -11.75 -12.37 17.28
CA SER A 282 -11.48 -13.81 17.11
C SER A 282 -12.56 -14.62 16.34
N HIS A 283 -13.44 -13.97 15.58
CA HIS A 283 -14.52 -14.61 14.81
C HIS A 283 -14.03 -15.13 13.44
N ILE A 284 -13.05 -16.04 13.46
CA ILE A 284 -12.31 -16.47 12.26
C ILE A 284 -13.22 -17.18 11.23
N ASN A 285 -14.17 -18.00 11.69
CA ASN A 285 -15.11 -18.69 10.80
C ASN A 285 -16.03 -17.72 10.02
N GLN A 286 -16.44 -16.61 10.65
CA GLN A 286 -17.21 -15.56 9.97
C GLN A 286 -16.36 -14.80 8.96
N ALA A 287 -15.07 -14.58 9.26
CA ALA A 287 -14.13 -13.98 8.32
C ALA A 287 -13.91 -14.85 7.08
N ASP A 288 -13.80 -16.18 7.23
CA ASP A 288 -13.64 -17.08 6.08
C ASP A 288 -14.89 -17.14 5.19
N LEU A 289 -16.09 -17.16 5.80
CA LEU A 289 -17.35 -17.04 5.06
C LEU A 289 -17.46 -15.69 4.30
N LEU A 290 -16.96 -14.60 4.88
CA LEU A 290 -16.87 -13.32 4.17
C LEU A 290 -15.93 -13.45 2.95
N VAL A 291 -14.74 -14.03 3.14
CA VAL A 291 -13.74 -14.23 2.07
C VAL A 291 -14.26 -15.14 0.95
N SER A 292 -14.97 -16.24 1.26
CA SER A 292 -15.48 -17.16 0.24
C SER A 292 -16.59 -16.58 -0.63
N HIS A 293 -17.37 -15.63 -0.08
CA HIS A 293 -18.50 -15.00 -0.78
C HIS A 293 -18.22 -13.60 -1.33
N THR A 294 -17.08 -12.98 -1.01
CA THR A 294 -16.71 -11.66 -1.54
C THR A 294 -15.64 -11.76 -2.61
N GLN A 295 -15.86 -11.06 -3.73
CA GLN A 295 -14.83 -10.84 -4.74
C GLN A 295 -14.09 -9.54 -4.42
N PHE A 296 -12.78 -9.60 -4.26
CA PHE A 296 -11.94 -8.42 -4.07
C PHE A 296 -11.66 -7.75 -5.43
N PRO A 297 -11.84 -6.43 -5.59
CA PRO A 297 -11.74 -5.79 -6.89
C PRO A 297 -10.28 -5.54 -7.32
N GLU A 298 -9.95 -5.88 -8.57
CA GLU A 298 -8.57 -5.89 -9.10
C GLU A 298 -7.91 -4.50 -9.18
N ASN A 299 -8.68 -3.45 -9.49
CA ASN A 299 -8.17 -2.08 -9.66
C ASN A 299 -7.97 -1.32 -8.33
N ALA A 300 -8.03 -1.98 -7.18
CA ALA A 300 -7.90 -1.34 -5.88
C ALA A 300 -6.49 -0.79 -5.63
N VAL A 301 -6.39 0.29 -4.84
CA VAL A 301 -5.11 0.88 -4.45
C VAL A 301 -4.21 -0.16 -3.76
N ASN A 302 -2.95 -0.31 -4.22
CA ASN A 302 -1.96 -1.27 -3.71
C ASN A 302 -1.89 -1.37 -2.18
N ASN A 303 -2.04 -0.23 -1.47
CA ASN A 303 -2.08 -0.18 -0.01
C ASN A 303 -3.21 -1.01 0.62
N GLN A 304 -4.39 -1.04 0.01
CA GLN A 304 -5.51 -1.88 0.45
C GLN A 304 -5.32 -3.33 0.04
N VAL A 305 -4.76 -3.59 -1.16
CA VAL A 305 -4.39 -4.94 -1.61
C VAL A 305 -3.41 -5.60 -0.64
N ALA A 306 -2.36 -4.89 -0.21
CA ALA A 306 -1.38 -5.40 0.76
C ALA A 306 -2.01 -5.73 2.12
N ARG A 307 -2.92 -4.88 2.61
CA ARG A 307 -3.67 -5.13 3.87
C ARG A 307 -4.63 -6.30 3.76
N PHE A 308 -5.35 -6.41 2.65
CA PHE A 308 -6.27 -7.52 2.38
C PHE A 308 -5.50 -8.85 2.38
N LEU A 309 -4.40 -8.94 1.64
CA LEU A 309 -3.54 -10.12 1.58
C LEU A 309 -2.94 -10.47 2.95
N TYR A 310 -2.54 -9.48 3.75
CA TYR A 310 -2.06 -9.71 5.12
C TYR A 310 -3.15 -10.31 6.03
N TYR A 311 -4.37 -9.76 6.01
CA TYR A 311 -5.47 -10.32 6.81
C TYR A 311 -5.92 -11.70 6.32
N LEU A 312 -5.97 -11.91 5.00
CA LEU A 312 -6.26 -13.20 4.38
C LEU A 312 -5.21 -14.26 4.79
N GLY A 313 -3.93 -13.92 4.68
CA GLY A 313 -2.82 -14.78 5.13
C GLY A 313 -2.90 -15.13 6.61
N ARG A 314 -3.27 -14.19 7.48
CA ARG A 314 -3.50 -14.46 8.92
C ARG A 314 -4.68 -15.40 9.17
N ILE A 315 -5.80 -15.25 8.46
CA ILE A 315 -6.95 -16.16 8.57
C ILE A 315 -6.54 -17.57 8.17
N ARG A 316 -5.85 -17.72 7.02
CA ARG A 316 -5.35 -19.00 6.52
C ARG A 316 -4.33 -19.65 7.46
N ALA A 317 -3.40 -18.88 8.03
CA ALA A 317 -2.43 -19.38 9.00
C ALA A 317 -3.08 -19.95 10.26
N ILE A 318 -4.13 -19.31 10.80
CA ILE A 318 -4.81 -19.83 11.99
C ILE A 318 -5.61 -21.10 11.65
N GLN A 319 -6.19 -21.16 10.45
CA GLN A 319 -6.86 -22.33 9.86
C GLN A 319 -5.92 -23.47 9.41
N LEU A 320 -4.63 -23.43 9.76
CA LEU A 320 -3.61 -24.43 9.41
C LEU A 320 -3.29 -24.56 7.90
N ARG A 321 -3.76 -23.64 7.05
CA ARG A 321 -3.42 -23.57 5.62
C ARG A 321 -2.15 -22.75 5.40
N TYR A 322 -1.01 -23.32 5.76
CA TYR A 322 0.26 -22.61 5.79
C TYR A 322 0.83 -22.25 4.40
N THR A 323 0.60 -23.09 3.38
CA THR A 323 1.04 -22.83 1.99
C THR A 323 0.33 -21.60 1.39
N GLU A 324 -1.01 -21.61 1.37
CA GLU A 324 -1.84 -20.44 0.96
C GLU A 324 -1.46 -19.19 1.77
N ALA A 325 -1.25 -19.34 3.08
CA ALA A 325 -0.87 -18.23 3.95
C ALA A 325 0.50 -17.64 3.58
N HIS A 326 1.51 -18.46 3.29
CA HIS A 326 2.85 -18.01 2.91
C HIS A 326 2.82 -17.23 1.58
N GLU A 327 2.09 -17.72 0.57
CA GLU A 327 1.91 -16.99 -0.70
C GLU A 327 1.27 -15.61 -0.49
N HIS A 328 0.17 -15.56 0.26
CA HIS A 328 -0.53 -14.30 0.54
C HIS A 328 0.30 -13.33 1.39
N LEU A 329 1.04 -13.81 2.39
CA LEU A 329 1.91 -12.98 3.22
C LEU A 329 3.13 -12.46 2.43
N THR A 330 3.74 -13.30 1.59
CA THR A 330 4.83 -12.90 0.68
C THR A 330 4.35 -11.88 -0.37
N ALA A 331 3.13 -12.03 -0.89
CA ALA A 331 2.52 -11.03 -1.76
C ALA A 331 2.21 -9.72 -1.00
N ALA A 332 1.81 -9.80 0.27
CA ALA A 332 1.54 -8.63 1.11
C ALA A 332 2.81 -7.83 1.44
N THR A 333 3.91 -8.49 1.81
CA THR A 333 5.19 -7.83 2.11
C THR A 333 5.78 -7.17 0.87
N ARG A 334 5.73 -7.84 -0.30
CA ARG A 334 6.21 -7.29 -1.59
C ARG A 334 5.35 -6.13 -2.13
N LYS A 335 4.04 -6.12 -1.86
CA LYS A 335 3.12 -5.04 -2.27
C LYS A 335 3.08 -3.85 -1.30
N ALA A 336 3.69 -3.97 -0.11
CA ALA A 336 3.81 -2.86 0.82
C ALA A 336 4.76 -1.78 0.27
N PRO A 337 4.46 -0.48 0.43
CA PRO A 337 5.35 0.58 -0.05
C PRO A 337 6.63 0.61 0.80
N GLY A 338 7.80 0.51 0.17
CA GLY A 338 9.12 0.54 0.83
C GLY A 338 9.55 1.89 1.44
N SER A 339 8.61 2.80 1.69
CA SER A 339 8.88 4.07 2.37
C SER A 339 8.88 3.86 3.89
N ASN A 340 9.75 4.59 4.60
CA ASN A 340 9.83 4.60 6.07
C ASN A 340 8.46 4.85 6.76
N CYS A 341 7.51 5.48 6.07
CA CYS A 341 6.13 5.68 6.55
C CYS A 341 5.37 4.36 6.82
N ALA A 342 5.69 3.25 6.13
CA ALA A 342 5.01 1.97 6.26
C ALA A 342 5.75 0.94 7.13
N LEU A 343 6.82 1.36 7.82
CA LEU A 343 7.74 0.46 8.53
C LEU A 343 7.01 -0.50 9.49
N GLY A 344 6.14 0.00 10.37
CA GLY A 344 5.41 -0.84 11.32
C GLY A 344 4.52 -1.91 10.67
N PHE A 345 3.89 -1.61 9.52
CA PHE A 345 3.11 -2.61 8.78
C PHE A 345 4.04 -3.70 8.21
N SER A 346 5.14 -3.30 7.57
CA SER A 346 6.12 -4.25 7.03
C SER A 346 6.75 -5.13 8.11
N GLN A 347 7.16 -4.56 9.26
CA GLN A 347 7.65 -5.32 10.41
C GLN A 347 6.61 -6.35 10.89
N THR A 348 5.34 -5.96 11.01
CA THR A 348 4.29 -6.87 11.50
C THR A 348 3.99 -7.99 10.49
N ALA A 349 3.96 -7.67 9.20
CA ALA A 349 3.78 -8.64 8.13
C ALA A 349 4.96 -9.65 8.07
N THR A 350 6.19 -9.16 8.16
CA THR A 350 7.40 -10.01 8.21
C THR A 350 7.43 -10.91 9.44
N LYS A 351 7.08 -10.40 10.64
CA LYS A 351 6.98 -11.24 11.86
C LYS A 351 6.03 -12.43 11.67
N VAL A 352 4.85 -12.21 11.09
CA VAL A 352 3.89 -13.28 10.82
C VAL A 352 4.38 -14.23 9.72
N LEU A 353 5.00 -13.69 8.67
CA LEU A 353 5.59 -14.48 7.57
C LEU A 353 6.66 -15.46 8.10
N LEU A 354 7.60 -14.98 8.92
CA LEU A 354 8.65 -15.81 9.54
C LEU A 354 8.06 -16.96 10.38
N VAL A 355 6.99 -16.69 11.15
CA VAL A 355 6.30 -17.74 11.93
C VAL A 355 5.61 -18.76 11.02
N VAL A 356 5.07 -18.34 9.87
CA VAL A 356 4.45 -19.26 8.89
C VAL A 356 5.50 -20.08 8.14
N GLU A 357 6.65 -19.51 7.79
CA GLU A 357 7.78 -20.24 7.19
C GLU A 357 8.29 -21.35 8.12
N LEU A 358 8.53 -21.02 9.39
CA LEU A 358 8.86 -22.00 10.44
C LEU A 358 7.73 -23.04 10.66
N LEU A 359 6.47 -22.69 10.38
CA LEU A 359 5.33 -23.62 10.44
C LEU A 359 5.25 -24.56 9.23
N MET A 360 5.83 -24.19 8.08
CA MET A 360 6.03 -25.10 6.94
C MET A 360 7.27 -26.01 7.14
N GLY A 361 8.21 -25.59 7.99
CA GLY A 361 9.48 -26.29 8.25
C GLY A 361 10.66 -25.76 7.44
N ASP A 362 10.48 -24.63 6.76
CA ASP A 362 11.54 -23.92 6.04
C ASP A 362 12.20 -22.88 6.95
N ILE A 363 13.50 -22.67 6.76
CA ILE A 363 14.30 -21.75 7.59
C ILE A 363 14.50 -20.45 6.82
N PRO A 364 14.12 -19.28 7.38
CA PRO A 364 14.21 -18.00 6.70
C PRO A 364 15.66 -17.52 6.49
N ASP A 365 15.88 -16.81 5.39
CA ASP A 365 17.19 -16.27 5.04
C ASP A 365 17.69 -15.22 6.05
N ARG A 366 18.99 -15.28 6.37
CA ARG A 366 19.66 -14.35 7.30
C ARG A 366 19.61 -12.89 6.81
N SER A 367 19.44 -12.65 5.50
CA SER A 367 19.31 -11.30 4.92
C SER A 367 18.09 -10.54 5.46
N THR A 368 16.99 -11.23 5.76
CA THR A 368 15.75 -10.62 6.27
C THR A 368 15.97 -9.95 7.63
N PHE A 369 16.85 -10.52 8.46
CA PHE A 369 17.17 -10.01 9.80
C PHE A 369 18.20 -8.87 9.81
N ARG A 370 18.93 -8.65 8.71
CA ARG A 370 19.98 -7.61 8.60
C ARG A 370 19.47 -6.23 8.14
N GLN A 371 18.16 -6.05 8.04
CA GLN A 371 17.58 -4.76 7.67
C GLN A 371 17.61 -3.82 8.88
N ALA A 372 18.42 -2.75 8.82
CA ALA A 372 18.66 -1.85 9.95
C ALA A 372 17.38 -1.23 10.56
N THR A 373 16.30 -1.10 9.78
CA THR A 373 15.00 -0.59 10.25
C THR A 373 14.12 -1.65 10.92
N MET A 374 14.49 -2.93 10.90
CA MET A 374 13.70 -4.04 11.46
C MET A 374 14.46 -4.92 12.47
N GLU A 375 15.78 -4.77 12.58
CA GLU A 375 16.66 -5.61 13.41
C GLU A 375 16.19 -5.71 14.87
N GLU A 376 15.95 -4.59 15.55
CA GLU A 376 15.46 -4.55 16.94
C GLU A 376 14.11 -5.29 17.10
N ALA A 377 13.18 -5.06 16.18
CA ALA A 377 11.83 -5.64 16.24
C ALA A 377 11.80 -7.15 15.90
N LEU A 378 12.83 -7.64 15.20
CA LEU A 378 12.98 -9.04 14.79
C LEU A 378 13.90 -9.85 15.69
N HIS A 379 14.65 -9.23 16.60
CA HIS A 379 15.62 -9.94 17.47
C HIS A 379 15.02 -11.13 18.25
N PRO A 380 13.83 -11.04 18.88
CA PRO A 380 13.19 -12.20 19.53
C PRO A 380 12.83 -13.34 18.56
N TYR A 381 12.47 -12.99 17.32
CA TYR A 381 12.17 -13.96 16.26
C TYR A 381 13.45 -14.58 15.68
N PHE A 382 14.58 -13.87 15.68
CA PHE A 382 15.88 -14.42 15.28
C PHE A 382 16.35 -15.51 16.26
N LEU A 383 16.23 -15.29 17.57
CA LEU A 383 16.53 -16.30 18.59
C LEU A 383 15.60 -17.53 18.47
N LEU A 384 14.31 -17.31 18.17
CA LEU A 384 13.36 -18.38 17.88
C LEU A 384 13.80 -19.22 16.66
N VAL A 385 14.20 -18.58 15.55
CA VAL A 385 14.73 -19.26 14.35
C VAL A 385 16.01 -20.04 14.70
N GLN A 386 16.90 -19.49 15.52
CA GLN A 386 18.12 -20.15 15.96
C GLN A 386 17.81 -21.44 16.73
N ALA A 387 16.88 -21.41 17.70
CA ALA A 387 16.45 -22.60 18.43
C ALA A 387 15.81 -23.66 17.49
N VAL A 388 14.91 -23.25 16.60
CA VAL A 388 14.27 -24.16 15.63
C VAL A 388 15.29 -24.79 14.67
N ARG A 389 16.32 -24.05 14.25
CA ARG A 389 17.40 -24.55 13.38
C ARG A 389 18.31 -25.57 14.07
N VAL A 390 18.58 -25.40 15.37
CA VAL A 390 19.35 -26.39 16.15
C VAL A 390 18.53 -27.66 16.39
N GLY A 391 17.19 -27.54 16.48
CA GLY A 391 16.29 -28.69 16.64
C GLY A 391 16.16 -29.16 18.09
N ASP A 392 16.57 -28.34 19.06
CA ASP A 392 16.53 -28.65 20.49
C ASP A 392 15.29 -28.06 21.16
N ILE A 393 14.62 -28.87 21.97
CA ILE A 393 13.34 -28.54 22.61
C ILE A 393 13.56 -27.63 23.82
N GLU A 394 14.60 -27.88 24.63
CA GLU A 394 14.84 -27.12 25.86
C GLU A 394 15.17 -25.65 25.56
N ASN A 395 16.12 -25.42 24.63
CA ASN A 395 16.47 -24.09 24.14
C ASN A 395 15.29 -23.35 23.46
N PHE A 396 14.34 -24.08 22.87
CA PHE A 396 13.11 -23.50 22.34
C PHE A 396 12.16 -23.06 23.47
N GLU A 397 11.99 -23.87 24.52
CA GLU A 397 11.10 -23.55 25.64
C GLU A 397 11.63 -22.40 26.51
N THR A 398 12.96 -22.29 26.71
CA THR A 398 13.57 -21.12 27.39
C THR A 398 13.39 -19.84 26.58
N THR A 399 13.76 -19.85 25.29
CA THR A 399 13.58 -18.68 24.39
C THR A 399 12.11 -18.24 24.30
N LEU A 400 11.17 -19.20 24.35
CA LEU A 400 9.74 -18.92 24.37
C LEU A 400 9.28 -18.28 25.69
N ALA A 401 9.83 -18.68 26.83
CA ALA A 401 9.54 -18.09 28.13
C ALA A 401 10.05 -16.65 28.22
N ASP A 402 11.31 -16.41 27.84
CA ASP A 402 11.98 -15.10 27.93
C ASP A 402 11.32 -14.01 27.05
N HIS A 403 10.65 -14.42 25.96
CA HIS A 403 10.04 -13.50 24.99
C HIS A 403 8.50 -13.63 24.86
N ALA A 404 7.86 -14.37 25.79
CA ALA A 404 6.43 -14.64 25.76
C ALA A 404 5.56 -13.39 25.60
N ASP A 405 5.87 -12.30 26.31
CA ASP A 405 5.06 -11.08 26.29
C ASP A 405 5.16 -10.31 24.97
N THR A 406 6.31 -10.38 24.28
CA THR A 406 6.47 -9.83 22.92
C THR A 406 5.58 -10.60 21.92
N PHE A 407 5.60 -11.93 21.98
CA PHE A 407 4.77 -12.79 21.12
C PHE A 407 3.27 -12.67 21.43
N ARG A 408 2.89 -12.36 22.68
CA ARG A 408 1.51 -12.04 23.06
C ARG A 408 1.07 -10.69 22.49
N ARG A 409 1.91 -9.65 22.59
CA ARG A 409 1.65 -8.32 22.00
C ARG A 409 1.51 -8.37 20.48
N ASP A 410 2.32 -9.19 19.81
CA ASP A 410 2.24 -9.40 18.36
C ASP A 410 1.06 -10.32 17.94
N GLY A 411 0.42 -11.01 18.88
CA GLY A 411 -0.67 -11.95 18.61
C GLY A 411 -0.23 -13.23 17.88
N THR A 412 1.06 -13.56 17.94
CA THR A 412 1.70 -14.73 17.27
C THR A 412 1.87 -15.93 18.21
N TYR A 413 1.75 -15.74 19.54
CA TYR A 413 1.98 -16.76 20.57
C TYR A 413 1.28 -18.11 20.31
N SER A 414 0.01 -18.12 19.86
CA SER A 414 -0.74 -19.36 19.57
C SER A 414 -0.17 -20.15 18.37
N LEU A 415 0.43 -19.46 17.40
CA LEU A 415 1.13 -20.09 16.27
C LEU A 415 2.49 -20.63 16.71
N ILE A 416 3.21 -19.87 17.55
CA ILE A 416 4.53 -20.24 18.05
C ILE A 416 4.47 -21.49 18.95
N LEU A 417 3.43 -21.65 19.79
CA LEU A 417 3.21 -22.89 20.56
C LEU A 417 3.12 -24.16 19.69
N ARG A 418 2.69 -24.03 18.42
CA ARG A 418 2.61 -25.16 17.47
C ARG A 418 3.99 -25.54 16.91
N LEU A 419 4.97 -24.62 16.93
CA LEU A 419 6.31 -24.86 16.40
C LEU A 419 7.05 -25.98 17.13
N ARG A 420 6.70 -26.33 18.38
CA ARG A 420 7.32 -27.46 19.10
C ARG A 420 7.31 -28.77 18.30
N GLN A 421 6.22 -29.05 17.57
CA GLN A 421 6.15 -30.25 16.71
C GLN A 421 7.06 -30.14 15.47
N ASN A 422 7.31 -28.92 14.99
CA ASN A 422 8.18 -28.67 13.85
C ASN A 422 9.66 -28.62 14.25
N VAL A 423 10.03 -28.12 15.42
CA VAL A 423 11.38 -28.24 15.99
C VAL A 423 11.81 -29.71 15.97
N ILE A 424 10.93 -30.60 16.44
CA ILE A 424 11.14 -32.06 16.41
C ILE A 424 11.29 -32.58 14.97
N LYS A 425 10.39 -32.19 14.03
CA LYS A 425 10.50 -32.61 12.62
C LYS A 425 11.80 -32.14 11.96
N THR A 426 12.23 -30.90 12.21
CA THR A 426 13.47 -30.32 11.70
C THR A 426 14.70 -31.03 12.30
N GLY A 427 14.70 -31.29 13.60
CA GLY A 427 15.75 -32.06 14.28
C GLY A 427 15.93 -33.45 13.69
N ILE A 428 14.84 -34.23 13.56
CA ILE A 428 14.92 -35.58 12.98
C ILE A 428 15.31 -35.53 11.49
N ARG A 429 14.82 -34.56 10.71
CA ARG A 429 15.26 -34.35 9.32
C ARG A 429 16.77 -34.12 9.25
N MET A 430 17.31 -33.23 10.10
CA MET A 430 18.75 -32.95 10.16
C MET A 430 19.57 -34.17 10.58
N MET A 431 19.06 -34.99 11.51
CA MET A 431 19.70 -36.25 11.90
C MET A 431 19.67 -37.29 10.76
N SER A 432 18.57 -37.39 10.01
CA SER A 432 18.45 -38.31 8.87
C SER A 432 19.38 -37.98 7.69
N LEU A 433 19.66 -36.68 7.48
CA LEU A 433 20.64 -36.19 6.50
C LEU A 433 22.09 -36.41 6.96
N SER A 434 22.34 -36.38 8.27
CA SER A 434 23.68 -36.50 8.85
C SER A 434 24.13 -37.97 9.03
N TYR A 435 23.19 -38.90 9.18
CA TYR A 435 23.47 -40.30 9.53
C TYR A 435 22.73 -41.30 8.63
N SER A 436 23.48 -42.24 8.03
CA SER A 436 22.93 -43.41 7.31
C SER A 436 22.19 -44.38 8.24
N ARG A 437 22.69 -44.52 9.48
CA ARG A 437 22.11 -45.33 10.55
C ARG A 437 22.31 -44.63 11.87
N ILE A 438 21.29 -44.63 12.73
CA ILE A 438 21.34 -44.04 14.07
C ILE A 438 20.47 -44.82 15.04
N SER A 439 20.90 -44.99 16.29
CA SER A 439 20.10 -45.66 17.31
C SER A 439 18.96 -44.77 17.81
N LEU A 440 17.86 -45.38 18.25
CA LEU A 440 16.75 -44.65 18.87
C LEU A 440 17.17 -43.96 20.18
N ARG A 441 18.14 -44.54 20.89
CA ARG A 441 18.73 -43.98 22.11
C ARG A 441 19.48 -42.67 21.84
N ASP A 442 20.28 -42.61 20.78
CA ASP A 442 21.02 -41.40 20.41
C ASP A 442 20.07 -40.28 19.92
N ILE A 443 18.97 -40.65 19.25
CA ILE A 443 17.87 -39.72 18.92
C ILE A 443 17.23 -39.18 20.20
N CYS A 444 16.94 -40.07 21.17
CA CYS A 444 16.32 -39.70 22.44
C CYS A 444 17.16 -38.69 23.23
N ILE A 445 18.48 -38.93 23.32
CA ILE A 445 19.42 -38.05 24.03
C ILE A 445 19.54 -36.68 23.34
N ARG A 446 19.66 -36.62 22.00
CA ARG A 446 19.86 -35.35 21.29
C ARG A 446 18.63 -34.46 21.18
N LEU A 447 17.43 -35.04 21.19
CA LEU A 447 16.16 -34.31 21.14
C LEU A 447 15.56 -34.07 22.54
N HIS A 448 16.29 -34.43 23.61
CA HIS A 448 15.82 -34.38 25.00
C HIS A 448 14.42 -35.01 25.18
N LEU A 449 14.21 -36.17 24.55
CA LEU A 449 12.98 -36.95 24.68
C LEU A 449 13.03 -37.84 25.92
N GLY A 450 11.88 -38.03 26.57
CA GLY A 450 11.80 -38.72 27.86
C GLY A 450 11.81 -40.27 27.81
N SER A 451 11.77 -40.89 26.63
CA SER A 451 11.80 -42.36 26.48
C SER A 451 12.16 -42.79 25.05
N GLU A 452 12.90 -43.89 24.93
CA GLU A 452 13.25 -44.53 23.64
C GLU A 452 12.00 -44.96 22.86
N GLU A 453 10.93 -45.39 23.55
CA GLU A 453 9.63 -45.69 22.94
C GLU A 453 9.00 -44.44 22.30
N SER A 454 9.15 -43.28 22.96
CA SER A 454 8.64 -42.01 22.42
C SER A 454 9.40 -41.60 21.16
N ALA A 455 10.72 -41.78 21.15
CA ALA A 455 11.53 -41.58 19.94
C ALA A 455 11.09 -42.51 18.80
N GLU A 456 10.78 -43.78 19.09
CA GLU A 456 10.24 -44.72 18.10
C GLU A 456 8.93 -44.23 17.48
N TYR A 457 7.94 -43.86 18.30
CA TYR A 457 6.64 -43.36 17.82
C TYR A 457 6.76 -42.08 16.99
N ILE A 458 7.65 -41.15 17.39
CA ILE A 458 7.86 -39.89 16.68
C ILE A 458 8.56 -40.15 15.33
N VAL A 459 9.57 -41.02 15.27
CA VAL A 459 10.25 -41.41 14.02
C VAL A 459 9.28 -42.14 13.09
N ALA A 460 8.50 -43.10 13.61
CA ALA A 460 7.48 -43.80 12.84
C ALA A 460 6.39 -42.84 12.29
N LYS A 461 6.03 -41.79 13.05
CA LYS A 461 5.15 -40.72 12.58
C LYS A 461 5.83 -39.86 11.51
N ALA A 462 7.10 -39.49 11.65
CA ALA A 462 7.82 -38.70 10.66
C ALA A 462 7.95 -39.42 9.30
N ILE A 463 8.13 -40.74 9.33
CA ILE A 463 8.11 -41.60 8.12
C ILE A 463 6.69 -41.63 7.50
N ARG A 464 5.65 -41.81 8.32
CA ARG A 464 4.25 -41.81 7.85
C ARG A 464 3.80 -40.47 7.26
N ASP A 465 4.21 -39.37 7.89
CA ASP A 465 3.95 -38.00 7.44
C ASP A 465 4.77 -37.64 6.17
N GLY A 466 5.62 -38.54 5.65
CA GLY A 466 6.45 -38.31 4.47
C GLY A 466 7.59 -37.30 4.66
N VAL A 467 7.92 -36.94 5.91
CA VAL A 467 8.94 -35.93 6.21
C VAL A 467 10.35 -36.45 5.93
N ILE A 468 10.54 -37.77 6.03
CA ILE A 468 11.83 -38.48 5.92
C ILE A 468 11.62 -39.86 5.29
N GLU A 469 12.43 -40.20 4.29
CA GLU A 469 12.52 -41.57 3.75
C GLU A 469 13.47 -42.42 4.59
N ALA A 470 12.92 -43.21 5.52
CA ALA A 470 13.70 -44.11 6.36
C ALA A 470 12.95 -45.41 6.68
N THR A 471 13.71 -46.46 6.98
CA THR A 471 13.21 -47.74 7.48
C THR A 471 13.61 -47.90 8.94
N LEU A 472 12.66 -48.32 9.78
CA LEU A 472 12.87 -48.57 11.22
C LEU A 472 13.05 -50.07 11.48
N ASP A 473 14.17 -50.47 12.09
CA ASP A 473 14.38 -51.84 12.58
C ASP A 473 14.08 -51.88 14.08
N ARG A 474 12.95 -52.51 14.44
CA ARG A 474 12.48 -52.64 15.83
C ARG A 474 13.29 -53.64 16.65
N GLU A 475 13.85 -54.68 16.03
CA GLU A 475 14.60 -55.72 16.76
C GLU A 475 15.97 -55.21 17.19
N LYS A 476 16.55 -54.28 16.41
CA LYS A 476 17.91 -53.74 16.64
C LYS A 476 17.92 -52.29 17.12
N GLY A 477 16.75 -51.67 17.30
CA GLY A 477 16.60 -50.34 17.88
C GLY A 477 17.26 -49.21 17.09
N PHE A 478 17.32 -49.32 15.75
CA PHE A 478 17.91 -48.28 14.89
C PHE A 478 17.01 -47.86 13.73
N MET A 479 17.14 -46.58 13.39
CA MET A 479 16.62 -45.98 12.17
C MET A 479 17.71 -46.07 11.10
N LYS A 480 17.37 -46.59 9.92
CA LYS A 480 18.22 -46.56 8.71
C LYS A 480 17.59 -45.59 7.71
N SER A 481 18.25 -44.49 7.41
CA SER A 481 17.82 -43.60 6.33
C SER A 481 18.05 -44.26 4.97
N LYS A 482 17.18 -43.94 4.01
CA LYS A 482 17.40 -44.30 2.61
C LYS A 482 18.36 -43.29 2.02
N GLU A 483 19.40 -43.77 1.32
CA GLU A 483 20.33 -42.87 0.62
C GLU A 483 19.56 -42.11 -0.47
N VAL A 484 19.79 -40.79 -0.52
CA VAL A 484 19.16 -39.92 -1.51
C VAL A 484 19.70 -40.32 -2.88
N GLY A 485 18.82 -40.90 -3.71
CA GLY A 485 19.14 -41.24 -5.10
C GLY A 485 19.38 -40.01 -5.95
N ASP A 486 19.82 -40.19 -7.19
CA ASP A 486 20.02 -39.08 -8.12
C ASP A 486 18.68 -38.37 -8.41
N VAL A 487 18.56 -37.14 -7.92
CA VAL A 487 17.39 -36.27 -8.11
C VAL A 487 17.17 -35.95 -9.59
N TYR A 488 18.21 -35.96 -10.42
CA TYR A 488 18.07 -35.74 -11.86
C TYR A 488 17.48 -36.93 -12.62
N ALA A 489 17.39 -38.11 -12.00
CA ALA A 489 16.66 -39.25 -12.52
C ALA A 489 15.15 -39.19 -12.22
N THR A 490 14.70 -38.27 -11.36
CA THR A 490 13.28 -38.11 -10.99
C THR A 490 12.60 -37.02 -11.84
N ARG A 491 11.27 -36.86 -11.67
CA ARG A 491 10.50 -35.80 -12.35
C ARG A 491 10.60 -34.44 -11.66
N GLU A 492 11.15 -34.38 -10.45
CA GLU A 492 11.16 -33.16 -9.60
C GLU A 492 11.82 -31.95 -10.27
N PRO A 493 12.97 -32.07 -10.98
CA PRO A 493 13.54 -30.93 -11.70
C PRO A 493 12.62 -30.42 -12.81
N GLY A 494 11.92 -31.32 -13.50
CA GLY A 494 10.99 -30.99 -14.58
C GLY A 494 9.78 -30.19 -14.07
N GLU A 495 9.23 -30.57 -12.92
CA GLU A 495 8.15 -29.83 -12.25
C GLU A 495 8.63 -28.44 -11.80
N ALA A 496 9.79 -28.36 -11.15
CA ALA A 496 10.38 -27.10 -10.70
C ALA A 496 10.69 -26.13 -11.86
N PHE A 497 11.13 -26.65 -13.02
CA PHE A 497 11.28 -25.83 -14.23
C PHE A 497 9.93 -25.40 -14.81
N HIS A 498 8.93 -26.29 -14.84
CA HIS A 498 7.59 -25.97 -15.36
C HIS A 498 6.92 -24.84 -14.58
N ASP A 499 6.98 -24.85 -13.25
CA ASP A 499 6.42 -23.79 -12.42
C ASP A 499 7.17 -22.46 -12.58
N ARG A 500 8.51 -22.50 -12.71
CA ARG A 500 9.33 -21.32 -13.04
C ARG A 500 8.99 -20.74 -14.41
N ILE A 501 8.86 -21.59 -15.43
CA ILE A 501 8.48 -21.18 -16.80
C ILE A 501 7.08 -20.55 -16.79
N ARG A 502 6.11 -21.16 -16.10
CA ARG A 502 4.76 -20.59 -15.93
C ARG A 502 4.81 -19.21 -15.30
N ALA A 503 5.59 -19.02 -14.23
CA ALA A 503 5.75 -17.73 -13.57
C ALA A 503 6.42 -16.68 -14.48
N CYS A 504 7.46 -17.04 -15.22
CA CYS A 504 8.14 -16.15 -16.17
C CYS A 504 7.23 -15.73 -17.34
N LEU A 505 6.44 -16.65 -17.89
CA LEU A 505 5.48 -16.35 -18.96
C LEU A 505 4.33 -15.47 -18.46
N ALA A 506 3.80 -15.74 -17.26
CA ALA A 506 2.79 -14.87 -16.64
C ALA A 506 3.31 -13.44 -16.42
N LEU A 507 4.54 -13.29 -15.91
CA LEU A 507 5.19 -11.98 -15.75
C LEU A 507 5.36 -11.26 -17.10
N HIS A 508 5.76 -11.99 -18.15
CA HIS A 508 5.87 -11.45 -19.50
C HIS A 508 4.52 -10.93 -20.01
N ASP A 509 3.46 -11.73 -19.90
CA ASP A 509 2.14 -11.38 -20.41
C ASP A 509 1.50 -10.22 -19.62
N GLU A 510 1.68 -10.19 -18.29
CA GLU A 510 1.31 -9.04 -17.45
C GLU A 510 2.10 -7.79 -17.84
N SER A 511 3.40 -7.89 -18.12
CA SER A 511 4.24 -6.77 -18.56
C SER A 511 3.83 -6.25 -19.93
N VAL A 512 3.50 -7.13 -20.88
CA VAL A 512 2.97 -6.75 -22.20
C VAL A 512 1.59 -6.11 -22.08
N LYS A 513 0.73 -6.60 -21.17
CA LYS A 513 -0.56 -5.97 -20.85
C LYS A 513 -0.36 -4.58 -20.24
N ALA A 514 0.56 -4.42 -19.28
CA ALA A 514 0.87 -3.13 -18.66
C ALA A 514 1.48 -2.12 -19.65
N MET A 515 2.39 -2.54 -20.54
CA MET A 515 2.89 -1.67 -21.62
C MET A 515 1.82 -1.24 -22.63
N ARG A 516 0.72 -2.01 -22.74
CA ARG A 516 -0.42 -1.70 -23.63
C ARG A 516 -1.54 -0.91 -22.96
N PHE A 517 -1.55 -0.71 -21.64
CA PHE A 517 -2.63 -0.01 -20.93
C PHE A 517 -2.07 1.09 -19.99
N PRO A 518 -2.53 2.37 -20.09
CA PRO A 518 -3.68 2.84 -20.87
C PRO A 518 -3.39 2.89 -22.38
N MET A 519 -4.29 2.25 -23.14
CA MET A 519 -4.05 2.00 -24.55
C MET A 519 -4.02 3.31 -25.33
N ASN A 520 -2.87 3.58 -25.97
CA ASN A 520 -2.69 4.71 -26.87
C ASN A 520 -2.88 6.10 -26.21
N GLN A 521 -2.67 6.29 -24.91
CA GLN A 521 -2.84 7.61 -24.27
C GLN A 521 -1.96 8.69 -24.93
N HIS A 522 -0.66 8.42 -25.12
CA HIS A 522 0.27 9.27 -25.88
C HIS A 522 -0.17 9.50 -27.34
N ARG A 523 -0.83 8.52 -27.98
CA ARG A 523 -1.37 8.68 -29.35
C ARG A 523 -2.66 9.50 -29.36
N LEU A 524 -3.44 9.48 -28.28
CA LEU A 524 -4.61 10.32 -28.09
C LEU A 524 -4.19 11.77 -27.83
N GLU A 525 -3.18 11.97 -26.97
CA GLU A 525 -2.55 13.27 -26.73
C GLU A 525 -1.92 13.83 -28.01
N LEU A 526 -1.19 13.02 -28.79
CA LEU A 526 -0.68 13.41 -30.12
C LEU A 526 -1.80 13.79 -31.09
N LYS A 527 -2.91 13.03 -31.12
CA LYS A 527 -4.07 13.36 -31.96
C LYS A 527 -4.72 14.66 -31.52
N ASN A 528 -5.02 14.84 -30.24
CA ASN A 528 -5.60 16.07 -29.71
C ASN A 528 -4.67 17.28 -29.94
N ALA A 529 -3.35 17.10 -29.86
CA ALA A 529 -2.37 18.14 -30.17
C ALA A 529 -2.23 18.43 -31.66
N GLN A 530 -2.44 17.45 -32.54
CA GLN A 530 -2.56 17.67 -33.99
C GLN A 530 -3.86 18.40 -34.32
N GLU A 531 -5.00 17.96 -33.79
CA GLU A 531 -6.32 18.54 -33.98
C GLU A 531 -6.44 19.96 -33.40
N ALA A 532 -5.74 20.26 -32.30
CA ALA A 532 -5.59 21.64 -31.79
C ALA A 532 -4.77 22.52 -32.74
N ARG A 533 -3.65 22.01 -33.28
CA ARG A 533 -2.82 22.73 -34.27
C ARG A 533 -3.50 22.88 -35.62
N GLU A 534 -4.37 21.96 -36.00
CA GLU A 534 -5.19 22.05 -37.21
C GLU A 534 -6.27 23.12 -37.02
N ARG A 535 -6.99 23.15 -35.88
CA ARG A 535 -7.89 24.27 -35.55
C ARG A 535 -7.20 25.62 -35.44
N GLU A 536 -6.00 25.71 -34.85
CA GLU A 536 -5.20 26.95 -34.87
C GLU A 536 -4.83 27.39 -36.30
N ARG A 537 -4.59 26.45 -37.21
CA ARG A 537 -4.29 26.72 -38.63
C ARG A 537 -5.53 27.05 -39.45
N GLU A 538 -6.69 26.51 -39.11
CA GLU A 538 -7.98 26.84 -39.71
C GLU A 538 -8.38 28.26 -39.30
N MET A 539 -8.40 28.58 -38.01
CA MET A 539 -8.62 29.96 -37.53
C MET A 539 -7.61 30.95 -38.12
N ALA A 540 -6.32 30.60 -38.19
CA ALA A 540 -5.31 31.47 -38.82
C ALA A 540 -5.49 31.64 -40.34
N LYS A 541 -6.11 30.67 -41.03
CA LYS A 541 -6.48 30.80 -42.44
C LYS A 541 -7.73 31.62 -42.63
N GLU A 542 -8.76 31.44 -41.80
CA GLU A 542 -9.99 32.25 -41.82
C GLU A 542 -9.67 33.73 -41.59
N ILE A 543 -8.77 34.04 -40.63
CA ILE A 543 -8.22 35.39 -40.41
C ILE A 543 -7.43 35.90 -41.63
N GLN A 544 -6.76 35.02 -42.38
CA GLN A 544 -5.91 35.39 -43.53
C GLN A 544 -6.67 35.50 -44.86
N GLU A 545 -7.75 34.74 -45.04
CA GLU A 545 -8.64 34.79 -46.20
C GLU A 545 -9.63 35.98 -46.12
N GLY A 546 -9.80 36.57 -44.93
CA GLY A 546 -10.42 37.89 -44.78
C GLY A 546 -11.96 37.89 -44.78
N ASP A 547 -12.57 36.74 -44.49
CA ASP A 547 -14.03 36.55 -44.35
C ASP A 547 -14.51 36.79 -42.90
N LEU A 548 -13.67 37.36 -42.05
CA LEU A 548 -14.05 37.92 -40.75
C LEU A 548 -14.59 39.35 -40.93
N ASP A 549 -15.87 39.44 -41.25
CA ASP A 549 -16.63 40.68 -41.07
C ASP A 549 -16.59 41.08 -39.58
N GLU A 550 -16.33 42.36 -39.29
CA GLU A 550 -16.19 42.88 -37.91
C GLU A 550 -17.48 42.75 -37.06
N ASP A 551 -18.61 42.38 -37.67
CA ASP A 551 -19.93 42.26 -37.03
C ASP A 551 -20.12 40.96 -36.20
N ASP A 552 -19.38 39.87 -36.46
CA ASP A 552 -19.56 38.59 -35.71
C ASP A 552 -18.74 38.53 -34.39
N LEU A 553 -17.99 39.59 -34.09
CA LEU A 553 -17.29 39.79 -32.82
C LEU A 553 -18.22 40.24 -31.67
N GLY A 554 -19.53 40.32 -31.93
CA GLY A 554 -20.59 40.73 -31.01
C GLY A 554 -21.42 39.61 -30.35
N GLY A 555 -21.02 38.34 -30.49
CA GLY A 555 -21.71 37.20 -29.88
C GLY A 555 -21.41 37.03 -28.38
N ASP A 556 -22.44 37.05 -27.53
CA ASP A 556 -22.33 36.92 -26.07
C ASP A 556 -21.52 35.69 -25.63
N PHE A 557 -20.50 35.92 -24.80
CA PHE A 557 -19.80 34.87 -24.05
C PHE A 557 -20.66 34.42 -22.85
N GLU A 558 -21.77 33.72 -23.12
CA GLU A 558 -22.59 33.06 -22.11
C GLU A 558 -22.47 31.52 -22.19
N GLY A 559 -21.44 31.01 -21.52
CA GLY A 559 -21.43 29.69 -20.88
C GLY A 559 -21.52 28.41 -21.73
N MET A 560 -20.37 27.76 -21.95
CA MET A 560 -20.23 26.30 -21.87
C MET A 560 -18.82 25.88 -21.42
#